data_AF-A0A5A7TTF9-F1
#
_entry.id   AF-A0A5A7TTF9-F1
#
_cell.length_a   1.000
_cell.length_b   1.000
_cell.length_c   1.000
_cell.angle_alpha   90.00
_cell.angle_beta   90.00
_cell.angle_gamma   90.00
#
_symmetry.space_group_name_H-M   'P 1'
#
loop_
_entity.id
_entity.type
_entity.pdbx_description
1 polymer ?
#
loop_
_entity_poly.entity_id
_entity_poly.type
_entity_poly.pdbx_seq_one_letter_code
_entity_poly.pdbx_strand_id
1 'polypeptide(L)'
;MLGIGFTAFSLQEVVSNALAESGTNLPSSPLVSEITLSPFDEANKFSLVIPQDWQVGNGEPNGFKSVTAFFPQETSTSNVSVVISGLGPDFTRMESFGKVEEFADTLVSGLDRSWKRPPGVAAKLINCRSSKGMWLNYNQSTLHLHN
;
A
#
# COMPACT_ATOMS: atom_id res chain seq x y z
N MET A 1 -23.00 9.66 26.80
CA MET A 1 -22.30 8.57 26.08
C MET A 1 -21.31 9.22 25.14
N LEU A 2 -20.00 9.12 25.41
CA LEU A 2 -18.96 9.61 24.51
C LEU A 2 -18.85 8.60 23.35
N GLY A 3 -19.29 9.00 22.16
CA GLY A 3 -19.06 8.21 20.95
C GLY A 3 -17.59 8.33 20.56
N ILE A 4 -16.82 7.27 20.78
CA ILE A 4 -15.46 7.16 20.25
C ILE A 4 -15.63 6.93 18.74
N GLY A 5 -15.55 8.02 17.98
CA GLY A 5 -15.51 7.95 16.53
C GLY A 5 -14.20 7.32 16.10
N PHE A 6 -14.22 6.05 15.73
CA PHE A 6 -13.14 5.46 14.96
C PHE A 6 -13.07 6.23 13.64
N THR A 7 -12.05 7.05 13.45
CA THR A 7 -11.74 7.61 12.13
C THR A 7 -11.41 6.42 11.23
N ALA A 8 -12.34 6.07 10.35
CA ALA A 8 -12.13 5.03 9.36
C ALA A 8 -10.92 5.41 8.51
N PHE A 9 -9.88 4.57 8.50
CA PHE A 9 -8.78 4.68 7.57
C PHE A 9 -9.32 4.42 6.16
N SER A 10 -9.67 5.48 5.44
CA SER A 10 -10.02 5.39 4.03
C SER A 10 -8.74 5.37 3.21
N LEU A 11 -8.26 4.18 2.87
CA LEU A 11 -7.25 4.04 1.84
C LEU A 11 -7.91 4.34 0.50
N GLN A 12 -7.64 5.54 -0.03
CA GLN A 12 -7.92 5.82 -1.44
C GLN A 12 -6.96 4.99 -2.30
N GLU A 13 -7.44 4.54 -3.45
CA GLU A 13 -6.63 3.85 -4.44
C GLU A 13 -5.51 4.78 -4.89
N VAL A 14 -4.26 4.44 -4.57
CA VAL A 14 -3.09 5.21 -5.01
C VAL A 14 -2.81 4.80 -6.46
N VAL A 15 -3.43 5.50 -7.41
CA VAL A 15 -3.13 5.34 -8.84
C VAL A 15 -1.90 6.19 -9.16
N SER A 16 -0.77 5.56 -9.47
CA SER A 16 0.42 6.26 -9.95
C SER A 16 0.34 6.40 -11.47
N ASN A 17 0.16 7.62 -11.98
CA ASN A 17 0.30 7.92 -13.41
C ASN A 17 1.76 8.27 -13.73
N ALA A 18 2.64 7.27 -13.86
CA ALA A 18 4.01 7.49 -14.32
C ALA A 18 4.08 7.33 -15.85
N LEU A 19 4.29 8.43 -16.58
CA LEU A 19 4.60 8.45 -18.01
C LEU A 19 6.12 8.68 -18.15
N ALA A 20 6.87 7.69 -18.65
CA ALA A 20 8.32 7.79 -18.81
C ALA A 20 8.72 7.96 -20.28
N GLU A 21 9.52 8.99 -20.58
CA GLU A 21 10.27 9.13 -21.84
C GLU A 21 11.47 8.16 -21.84
N SER A 22 11.72 7.52 -22.98
CA SER A 22 12.62 6.36 -23.10
C SER A 22 14.08 6.76 -23.42
N GLY A 23 15.02 6.01 -22.83
CA GLY A 23 16.46 6.12 -23.11
C GLY A 23 17.20 4.78 -22.93
N THR A 24 17.24 3.99 -24.01
CA THR A 24 18.29 3.05 -24.52
C THR A 24 19.10 2.09 -23.60
N ASN A 25 18.90 0.76 -23.84
CA ASN A 25 19.86 -0.37 -24.08
C ASN A 25 20.90 -0.77 -22.97
N LEU A 26 21.27 -2.02 -22.61
CA LEU A 26 21.23 -3.42 -23.13
C LEU A 26 21.59 -4.41 -21.93
N PRO A 27 21.75 -5.77 -22.03
CA PRO A 27 21.22 -6.74 -21.05
C PRO A 27 22.26 -7.67 -20.35
N SER A 28 21.94 -8.25 -19.20
CA SER A 28 22.56 -9.54 -18.75
C SER A 28 21.89 -10.14 -17.51
N SER A 29 21.39 -11.37 -17.65
CA SER A 29 20.80 -12.27 -16.62
C SER A 29 21.86 -13.26 -16.05
N PRO A 30 21.55 -14.13 -15.06
CA PRO A 30 20.67 -13.97 -13.89
C PRO A 30 21.32 -14.48 -12.57
N LEU A 31 20.66 -14.22 -11.44
CA LEU A 31 20.85 -14.79 -10.09
C LEU A 31 21.91 -14.10 -9.21
N VAL A 32 21.42 -13.46 -8.14
CA VAL A 32 22.14 -12.81 -7.01
C VAL A 32 22.47 -11.31 -7.17
N SER A 33 21.70 -10.56 -7.98
CA SER A 33 21.81 -9.09 -8.02
C SER A 33 20.48 -8.38 -8.33
N GLU A 34 19.35 -8.88 -7.83
CA GLU A 34 18.04 -8.29 -8.18
C GLU A 34 17.42 -7.47 -7.06
N ILE A 35 18.12 -7.30 -5.93
CA ILE A 35 17.56 -6.73 -4.71
C ILE A 35 18.43 -5.57 -4.24
N THR A 36 17.87 -4.37 -4.17
CA THR A 36 18.51 -3.15 -3.69
C THR A 36 17.79 -2.61 -2.46
N LEU A 37 18.56 -2.20 -1.45
CA LEU A 37 18.02 -1.41 -0.34
C LEU A 37 17.67 -0.02 -0.87
N SER A 38 16.41 0.40 -0.74
CA SER A 38 16.08 1.80 -0.97
C SER A 38 16.92 2.64 -0.01
N PRO A 39 17.52 3.77 -0.47
CA PRO A 39 18.21 4.69 0.42
C PRO A 39 17.31 5.01 1.61
N PHE A 40 17.89 5.01 2.82
CA PHE A 40 17.15 5.39 4.02
C PHE A 40 16.56 6.78 3.81
N ASP A 41 15.24 6.87 3.87
CA ASP A 41 14.58 8.17 3.82
C ASP A 41 14.79 8.83 5.19
N GLU A 42 15.75 9.74 5.31
CA GLU A 42 16.07 10.39 6.59
C GLU A 42 14.91 11.22 7.16
N ALA A 43 14.08 11.78 6.27
CA ALA A 43 12.93 12.58 6.64
C ALA A 43 11.80 11.70 7.18
N ASN A 44 11.51 10.59 6.50
CA ASN A 44 10.39 9.71 6.79
C ASN A 44 10.75 8.46 7.61
N LYS A 45 12.05 8.24 7.86
CA LYS A 45 12.64 7.24 8.76
C LYS A 45 12.25 5.79 8.46
N PHE A 46 12.04 5.45 7.19
CA PHE A 46 11.83 4.07 6.76
C PHE A 46 12.95 3.61 5.81
N SER A 47 13.12 2.30 5.70
CA SER A 47 13.95 1.64 4.69
C SER A 47 13.25 0.37 4.24
N LEU A 48 13.33 0.07 2.95
CA LEU A 48 12.74 -1.11 2.34
C LEU A 48 13.76 -1.76 1.41
N VAL A 49 13.62 -3.06 1.23
CA VAL A 49 14.34 -3.82 0.22
C VAL A 49 13.43 -3.97 -1.00
N ILE A 50 13.80 -3.40 -2.14
CA ILE A 50 13.01 -3.42 -3.38
C ILE A 50 13.80 -4.07 -4.52
N PRO A 51 13.13 -4.54 -5.59
CA PRO A 51 13.85 -5.01 -6.77
C PRO A 51 14.68 -3.90 -7.42
N GLN A 52 15.86 -4.24 -7.94
CA GLN A 52 16.85 -3.25 -8.41
C GLN A 52 16.34 -2.34 -9.53
N ASP A 53 15.54 -2.88 -10.45
CA ASP A 53 15.07 -2.16 -11.65
C ASP A 53 13.73 -1.44 -11.43
N TRP A 54 13.31 -1.31 -10.18
CA TRP A 54 12.09 -0.59 -9.84
C TRP A 54 12.35 0.91 -9.72
N GLN A 55 11.46 1.68 -10.33
CA GLN A 55 11.42 3.14 -10.28
C GLN A 55 10.77 3.61 -8.99
N VAL A 56 11.10 4.84 -8.58
CA VAL A 56 10.51 5.51 -7.42
C VAL A 56 9.69 6.70 -7.88
N GLY A 57 8.43 6.77 -7.44
CA GLY A 57 7.53 7.91 -7.66
C GLY A 57 7.00 8.46 -6.35
N ASN A 58 6.66 9.75 -6.33
CA ASN A 58 5.94 10.35 -5.21
C ASN A 58 4.48 10.55 -5.61
N GLY A 59 3.55 10.12 -4.76
CA GLY A 59 2.12 10.30 -4.95
C GLY A 59 1.63 11.62 -4.36
N GLU A 60 0.45 12.07 -4.78
CA GLU A 60 -0.18 13.25 -4.17
C GLU A 60 -0.57 12.98 -2.71
N PRO A 61 -0.19 13.87 -1.77
CA PRO A 61 -0.52 13.73 -0.35
C PRO A 61 -1.99 14.12 -0.08
N ASN A 62 -2.94 13.32 -0.56
CA ASN A 62 -4.38 13.48 -0.36
C ASN A 62 -4.79 13.08 1.07
N GLY A 63 -4.41 13.89 2.06
CA GLY A 63 -4.65 13.62 3.49
C GLY A 63 -3.57 12.74 4.16
N PHE A 64 -2.63 12.25 3.38
CA PHE A 64 -1.39 11.63 3.86
C PHE A 64 -0.28 12.67 4.00
N LYS A 65 0.69 12.42 4.89
CA LYS A 65 1.89 13.25 4.99
C LYS A 65 2.85 12.98 3.85
N SER A 66 2.96 11.72 3.42
CA SER A 66 3.80 11.30 2.31
C SER A 66 3.27 10.02 1.68
N VAL A 67 3.43 9.90 0.37
CA VAL A 67 3.16 8.69 -0.40
C VAL A 67 4.33 8.45 -1.34
N THR A 68 4.99 7.31 -1.20
CA THR A 68 6.10 6.90 -2.07
C THR A 68 5.74 5.57 -2.72
N ALA A 69 5.83 5.49 -4.04
CA ALA A 69 5.53 4.29 -4.81
C ALA A 69 6.81 3.74 -5.46
N PHE A 70 6.94 2.42 -5.46
CA PHE A 70 8.00 1.64 -6.09
C PHE A 70 7.35 0.71 -7.10
N PHE A 71 7.76 0.77 -8.37
CA PHE A 71 7.10 0.04 -9.45
C PHE A 71 8.10 -0.31 -10.56
N PRO A 72 7.89 -1.43 -11.30
CA PRO A 72 8.77 -1.79 -12.41
C PRO A 72 8.65 -0.79 -13.56
N GLN A 73 9.70 -0.68 -14.37
CA GLN A 73 9.69 0.17 -15.57
C GLN A 73 8.62 -0.23 -16.60
N GLU A 74 8.34 -1.52 -16.69
CA GLU A 74 7.29 -2.05 -17.56
C GLU A 74 5.91 -1.93 -16.89
N THR A 75 4.87 -1.78 -17.71
CA THR A 75 3.49 -1.78 -17.20
C THR A 75 3.20 -3.10 -16.50
N SER A 76 2.99 -3.03 -15.19
CA SER A 76 2.75 -4.19 -14.33
C SER A 76 1.61 -3.90 -13.36
N THR A 77 0.95 -4.97 -12.92
CA THR A 77 0.00 -4.92 -11.80
C THR A 77 0.70 -5.05 -10.44
N SER A 78 2.03 -5.14 -10.43
CA SER A 78 2.84 -5.29 -9.22
C SER A 78 3.54 -3.98 -8.88
N ASN A 79 3.32 -3.51 -7.65
CA ASN A 79 3.99 -2.34 -7.09
C ASN A 79 4.04 -2.46 -5.57
N VAL A 80 4.86 -1.63 -4.94
CA VAL A 80 4.89 -1.45 -3.49
C VAL A 80 4.74 0.03 -3.21
N SER A 81 3.86 0.40 -2.29
CA SER A 81 3.67 1.80 -1.90
C SER A 81 3.78 1.95 -0.39
N VAL A 82 4.53 2.96 0.04
CA VAL A 82 4.66 3.37 1.43
C VAL A 82 3.82 4.62 1.63
N VAL A 83 2.90 4.55 2.59
CA VAL A 83 2.01 5.65 2.95
C VAL A 83 2.29 6.05 4.38
N ILE A 84 2.51 7.35 4.60
CA ILE A 84 2.77 7.91 5.92
C ILE A 84 1.62 8.83 6.29
N SER A 85 0.87 8.42 7.30
CA SER A 85 -0.29 9.15 7.81
C SER A 85 0.07 9.92 9.07
N GLY A 86 -0.55 11.10 9.24
CA GLY A 86 -0.58 11.74 10.56
C GLY A 86 -1.51 10.96 11.49
N LEU A 87 -1.06 10.71 12.72
CA LEU A 87 -1.88 10.08 13.76
C LEU A 87 -2.06 11.05 14.92
N GLY A 88 -3.20 10.93 15.61
CA GLY A 88 -3.44 11.66 16.85
C GLY A 88 -2.47 11.20 17.96
N PRO A 89 -2.26 12.04 18.99
CA PRO A 89 -1.30 11.76 20.07
C PRO A 89 -1.63 10.49 20.87
N ASP A 90 -2.86 9.99 20.81
CA ASP A 90 -3.30 8.77 21.49
C ASP A 90 -2.79 7.47 20.81
N PHE A 91 -2.34 7.55 19.56
CA PHE A 91 -1.85 6.42 18.76
C PHE A 91 -0.32 6.32 18.81
N THR A 92 0.21 5.90 19.96
CA THR A 92 1.67 5.83 20.20
C THR A 92 2.28 4.47 19.87
N ARG A 93 1.46 3.44 19.71
CA ARG A 93 1.88 2.07 19.36
C ARG A 93 0.86 1.43 18.42
N MET A 94 1.22 0.32 17.79
CA MET A 94 0.29 -0.39 16.90
C MET A 94 -0.93 -0.95 17.65
N GLU A 95 -0.76 -1.31 18.93
CA GLU A 95 -1.83 -1.80 19.79
C GLU A 95 -2.89 -0.74 20.09
N SER A 96 -2.58 0.56 19.90
CA SER A 96 -3.58 1.63 19.97
C SER A 96 -4.69 1.48 18.92
N PHE A 97 -4.46 0.69 17.86
CA PHE A 97 -5.47 0.38 16.84
C PHE A 97 -6.38 -0.81 17.19
N GLY A 98 -6.19 -1.43 18.36
CA GLY A 98 -6.93 -2.62 18.77
C GLY A 98 -6.23 -3.92 18.36
N LYS A 99 -7.01 -5.00 18.22
CA LYS A 99 -6.47 -6.29 17.80
C LYS A 99 -6.08 -6.26 16.32
N VAL A 100 -5.11 -7.09 15.97
CA VAL A 100 -4.58 -7.19 14.61
C VAL A 100 -5.67 -7.53 13.62
N GLU A 101 -6.55 -8.46 13.99
CA GLU A 101 -7.67 -8.93 13.17
C GLU A 101 -8.70 -7.81 12.94
N GLU A 102 -9.03 -7.06 14.00
CA GLU A 102 -10.00 -5.94 13.93
C GLU A 102 -9.46 -4.79 13.06
N PHE A 103 -8.17 -4.49 13.19
CA PHE A 103 -7.50 -3.51 12.34
C PHE A 103 -7.42 -3.98 10.88
N ALA A 104 -7.07 -5.25 10.65
CA ALA A 104 -7.02 -5.86 9.33
C ALA A 104 -8.37 -5.77 8.61
N ASP A 105 -9.43 -6.16 9.30
CA ASP A 105 -10.79 -6.12 8.78
C ASP A 105 -11.22 -4.70 8.45
N THR A 106 -10.85 -3.73 9.30
CA THR A 106 -11.11 -2.30 9.04
C THR A 106 -10.45 -1.83 7.76
N LEU A 107 -9.18 -2.20 7.52
CA LEU A 107 -8.46 -1.82 6.31
C LEU A 107 -9.02 -2.50 5.06
N VAL A 108 -9.29 -3.81 5.10
CA VAL A 108 -9.83 -4.54 3.96
C VAL A 108 -11.26 -4.08 3.62
N SER A 109 -12.10 -3.83 4.62
CA SER A 109 -13.44 -3.25 4.42
C SER A 109 -13.35 -1.84 3.82
N GLY A 110 -12.31 -1.08 4.21
CA GLY A 110 -11.98 0.22 3.65
C GLY A 110 -11.62 0.15 2.16
N LEU A 111 -11.14 -0.99 1.66
CA LEU A 111 -10.84 -1.22 0.23
C LEU A 111 -12.02 -1.83 -0.53
N ASP A 112 -12.95 -2.50 0.14
CA ASP A 112 -14.09 -3.15 -0.51
C ASP A 112 -15.05 -2.10 -1.14
N ARG A 113 -15.38 -2.31 -2.41
CA ARG A 113 -16.29 -1.48 -3.21
C ARG A 113 -17.37 -2.32 -3.88
N SER A 114 -17.51 -3.58 -3.48
CA SER A 114 -18.53 -4.51 -4.00
C SER A 114 -19.97 -3.96 -3.88
N TRP A 115 -20.21 -3.09 -2.89
CA TRP A 115 -21.50 -2.44 -2.64
C TRP A 115 -21.86 -1.30 -3.61
N LYS A 116 -20.90 -0.73 -4.36
CA LYS A 116 -21.17 0.36 -5.31
C LYS A 116 -22.00 -0.14 -6.50
N ARG A 117 -22.67 0.77 -7.22
CA ARG A 117 -23.39 0.46 -8.47
C ARG A 117 -22.87 1.35 -9.62
N PRO A 118 -22.23 0.78 -10.66
CA PRO A 118 -21.91 -0.64 -10.85
C PRO A 118 -20.95 -1.17 -9.76
N PRO A 119 -20.98 -2.48 -9.43
CA PRO A 119 -20.09 -3.07 -8.44
C PRO A 119 -18.63 -2.81 -8.75
N GLY A 120 -17.90 -2.32 -7.74
CA GLY A 120 -16.46 -2.15 -7.81
C GLY A 120 -15.72 -3.43 -7.43
N VAL A 121 -14.46 -3.26 -7.04
CA VAL A 121 -13.59 -4.33 -6.57
C VAL A 121 -14.10 -4.94 -5.26
N ALA A 122 -14.09 -6.27 -5.18
CA ALA A 122 -14.34 -7.02 -3.95
C ALA A 122 -13.02 -7.34 -3.25
N ALA A 123 -12.88 -6.97 -1.98
CA ALA A 123 -11.67 -7.21 -1.19
C ALA A 123 -11.92 -8.26 -0.09
N LYS A 124 -10.96 -9.18 0.12
CA LYS A 124 -11.04 -10.21 1.16
C LYS A 124 -9.71 -10.38 1.88
N LEU A 125 -9.75 -10.39 3.22
CA LEU A 125 -8.59 -10.67 4.07
C LEU A 125 -8.21 -12.15 3.92
N ILE A 126 -6.93 -12.42 3.64
CA ILE A 126 -6.39 -13.78 3.57
C ILE A 126 -5.64 -14.13 4.85
N ASN A 127 -4.81 -13.20 5.34
CA ASN A 127 -3.96 -13.45 6.49
C ASN A 127 -3.61 -12.14 7.21
N CYS A 128 -3.51 -12.19 8.53
CA CYS A 128 -3.01 -11.11 9.38
C CYS A 128 -2.21 -11.69 10.55
N ARG A 129 -1.10 -11.05 10.90
CA ARG A 129 -0.30 -11.43 12.08
C ARG A 129 0.42 -10.21 12.64
N SER A 130 0.62 -10.22 13.97
CA SER A 130 1.59 -9.35 14.64
C SER A 130 2.76 -10.17 15.18
N SER A 131 3.98 -9.79 14.79
CA SER A 131 5.23 -10.22 15.42
C SER A 131 6.29 -9.18 15.09
N LYS A 132 6.79 -8.45 16.11
CA LYS A 132 7.70 -7.29 15.97
C LYS A 132 7.16 -6.17 15.06
N GLY A 133 5.85 -6.11 14.86
CA GLY A 133 5.13 -5.25 13.90
C GLY A 133 3.90 -5.99 13.36
N MET A 134 3.00 -5.29 12.65
CA MET A 134 1.79 -5.86 12.07
C MET A 134 1.91 -5.97 10.55
N TRP A 135 1.47 -7.09 9.98
CA TRP A 135 1.42 -7.30 8.53
C TRP A 135 0.11 -7.95 8.11
N LEU A 136 -0.36 -7.57 6.91
CA LEU A 136 -1.67 -7.91 6.36
C LEU A 136 -1.51 -8.35 4.90
N ASN A 137 -2.23 -9.40 4.50
CA ASN A 137 -2.35 -9.85 3.11
C ASN A 137 -3.82 -10.02 2.75
N TYR A 138 -4.23 -9.43 1.63
CA TYR A 138 -5.60 -9.48 1.10
C TYR A 138 -5.58 -9.73 -0.40
N ASN A 139 -6.71 -10.19 -0.94
CA ASN A 139 -6.94 -10.35 -2.37
C ASN A 139 -8.07 -9.40 -2.81
N GLN A 140 -7.92 -8.87 -4.02
CA GLN A 140 -8.93 -8.07 -4.72
C GLN A 140 -9.36 -8.79 -6.00
N SER A 141 -10.67 -8.90 -6.21
CA SER A 141 -11.24 -9.46 -7.44
C SER A 141 -12.30 -8.51 -8.03
N THR A 142 -12.28 -8.37 -9.35
CA THR A 142 -13.31 -7.62 -10.08
C THR A 142 -14.53 -8.51 -10.28
N LEU A 143 -15.68 -8.07 -9.77
CA LEU A 143 -16.95 -8.76 -10.02
C LEU A 143 -17.43 -8.44 -11.45
N HIS A 144 -17.11 -9.30 -12.41
CA HIS A 144 -17.74 -9.27 -13.72
C HIS A 144 -19.17 -9.80 -13.61
N LEU A 145 -20.14 -8.91 -13.45
CA LEU A 145 -21.55 -9.22 -13.68
C LEU A 145 -21.70 -9.58 -15.16
N HIS A 146 -21.80 -10.88 -15.46
CA HIS A 146 -22.35 -11.33 -16.73
C HIS A 146 -23.84 -10.98 -16.70
N ASN A 147 -24.26 -10.08 -17.59
CA ASN A 147 -25.69 -9.85 -17.91
C ASN A 147 -26.26 -11.06 -18.64
#